data_AF-A0A955QHB7-F1
#
_entry.id   AF-A0A955QHB7-F1
#
_cell.length_a   1.000
_cell.length_b   1.000
_cell.length_c   1.000
_cell.angle_alpha   90.00
_cell.angle_beta   90.00
_cell.angle_gamma   90.00
#
_symmetry.space_group_name_H-M   'P 1'
#
loop_
_entity.id
_entity.type
_entity.pdbx_description
1 polymer ?
#
loop_
_entity_poly.entity_id
_entity_poly.type
_entity_poly.pdbx_seq_one_letter_code
_entity_poly.pdbx_strand_id
1 'polypeptide(L)'
;TNALDNLTGSNDLISVRSRAGYSRPFTLLRVLQQEADQQFRLKEQALQERLKATERKIQELQSQKSDGSNVMMSPEQQEALNQFRGELIQVRKELRGVQHELAKNIEGLESFVKFVNIGLVPLLIGVAGVWISAKRLRGRTKNG
;
A
#
# COMPACT_ATOMS: atom_id res chain seq x y z
N THR A 1 -8.47 24.06 -61.41
CA THR A 1 -7.23 24.37 -60.69
C THR A 1 -7.58 25.09 -59.41
N ASN A 2 -7.58 24.38 -58.28
CA ASN A 2 -7.70 24.99 -56.95
C ASN A 2 -6.83 24.15 -55.99
N ALA A 3 -5.52 24.37 -56.11
CA ALA A 3 -4.47 23.76 -55.29
C ALA A 3 -3.70 24.83 -54.49
N LEU A 4 -4.32 26.00 -54.26
CA LEU A 4 -3.67 27.15 -53.63
C LEU A 4 -4.40 27.69 -52.41
N ASP A 5 -5.51 27.08 -51.99
CA ASP A 5 -6.24 27.49 -50.78
C ASP A 5 -5.94 26.60 -49.54
N ASN A 6 -4.89 25.77 -49.61
CA ASN A 6 -4.47 24.90 -48.52
C ASN A 6 -3.10 25.32 -47.93
N LEU A 7 -2.67 26.55 -48.21
CA LEU A 7 -1.43 27.14 -47.69
C LEU A 7 -1.63 28.13 -46.54
N THR A 8 -2.83 28.16 -45.93
CA THR A 8 -3.02 28.69 -44.55
C THR A 8 -2.61 27.64 -43.52
N GLY A 9 -1.49 26.96 -43.81
CA GLY A 9 -0.79 26.03 -42.94
C GLY A 9 0.11 26.77 -41.97
N SER A 10 -0.48 27.42 -40.97
CA SER A 10 0.26 27.99 -39.86
C SER A 10 -0.66 28.39 -38.71
N ASN A 11 -1.28 27.41 -38.05
CA ASN A 11 -1.61 27.58 -36.64
C ASN A 11 -1.87 26.32 -35.82
N ASP A 12 -2.00 25.13 -36.43
CA ASP A 12 -2.44 23.95 -35.69
C ASP A 12 -1.34 23.00 -35.16
N LEU A 13 -0.06 23.38 -35.31
CA LEU A 13 1.07 22.53 -34.86
C LEU A 13 1.83 23.06 -33.64
N ILE A 14 1.18 23.88 -32.79
CA ILE A 14 1.68 24.25 -31.46
C ILE A 14 0.65 23.89 -30.37
N SER A 15 0.11 22.67 -30.40
CA SER A 15 -0.69 22.15 -29.28
C SER A 15 -0.22 20.79 -28.76
N VAL A 16 0.78 20.17 -29.40
CA VAL A 16 1.23 18.81 -29.07
C VAL A 16 2.39 18.79 -28.05
N ARG A 17 3.02 19.92 -27.71
CA ARG A 17 4.13 19.98 -26.75
C ARG A 17 3.73 20.32 -25.30
N SER A 18 2.44 20.21 -24.97
CA SER A 18 1.94 20.31 -23.59
C SER A 18 1.10 19.11 -23.20
N ARG A 19 1.45 17.91 -23.70
CA ARG A 19 1.23 16.70 -22.91
C ARG A 19 2.41 16.55 -21.95
N ALA A 20 2.64 17.58 -21.12
CA ALA A 20 3.33 17.39 -19.86
C ALA A 20 2.54 16.29 -19.14
N GLY A 21 3.16 15.13 -18.94
CA GLY A 21 2.52 13.98 -18.34
C GLY A 21 1.95 14.38 -16.99
N TYR A 22 0.65 14.65 -16.95
CA TYR A 22 -0.06 14.93 -15.71
C TYR A 22 -0.26 13.58 -15.04
N SER A 23 0.80 13.09 -14.40
CA SER A 23 0.72 12.03 -13.41
C SER A 23 -0.16 12.58 -12.31
N ARG A 24 -1.46 12.28 -12.32
CA ARG A 24 -2.34 12.54 -11.18
C ARG A 24 -1.86 11.61 -10.08
N PRO A 25 -1.08 12.09 -9.10
CA PRO A 25 -0.63 11.21 -8.04
C PRO A 25 -1.86 10.98 -7.18
N PHE A 26 -2.38 9.76 -7.16
CA PHE A 26 -3.60 9.39 -6.44
C PHE A 26 -3.56 9.93 -5.01
N THR A 27 -4.18 11.09 -4.75
CA THR A 27 -4.07 11.81 -3.47
C THR A 27 -4.68 10.97 -2.34
N LEU A 28 -5.74 10.21 -2.65
CA LEU A 28 -6.35 9.25 -1.73
C LEU A 28 -5.38 8.12 -1.33
N LEU A 29 -4.59 7.61 -2.28
CA LEU A 29 -3.59 6.58 -2.01
C LEU A 29 -2.50 7.11 -1.06
N ARG A 30 -2.07 8.37 -1.25
CA ARG A 30 -1.10 9.02 -0.36
C ARG A 30 -1.63 9.18 1.07
N VAL A 31 -2.89 9.60 1.23
CA VAL A 31 -3.50 9.72 2.57
C VAL A 31 -3.59 8.36 3.25
N LEU A 32 -4.04 7.33 2.52
CA LEU A 32 -4.14 5.98 3.09
C LEU A 32 -2.76 5.38 3.41
N GLN A 33 -1.76 5.61 2.57
CA GLN A 33 -0.37 5.22 2.86
C GLN A 33 0.13 5.91 4.13
N GLN A 34 -0.11 7.22 4.27
CA GLN A 34 0.31 7.96 5.47
C GLN A 34 -0.37 7.46 6.75
N GLU A 35 -1.66 7.15 6.69
CA GLU A 35 -2.42 6.62 7.83
C GLU A 35 -1.96 5.20 8.20
N ALA A 36 -1.81 4.33 7.20
CA ALA A 36 -1.24 3.00 7.39
C ALA A 36 0.16 3.08 8.02
N ASP A 37 1.04 3.90 7.45
CA ASP A 37 2.40 4.10 7.95
C ASP A 37 2.43 4.56 9.41
N GLN A 38 1.49 5.42 9.84
CA GLN A 38 1.40 5.84 11.24
C GLN A 38 1.04 4.67 12.16
N GLN A 39 0.01 3.90 11.82
CA GLN A 39 -0.43 2.75 12.61
C GLN A 39 0.66 1.65 12.66
N PHE A 40 1.33 1.38 11.53
CA PHE A 40 2.43 0.44 11.45
C PHE A 40 3.63 0.88 12.30
N ARG A 41 4.02 2.16 12.24
CA ARG A 41 5.10 2.71 13.09
C ARG A 41 4.80 2.55 14.58
N LEU A 42 3.58 2.87 15.01
CA LEU A 42 3.18 2.72 16.42
C LEU A 42 3.26 1.26 16.87
N LYS A 43 2.76 0.33 16.05
CA LYS A 43 2.80 -1.11 16.34
C LYS A 43 4.23 -1.65 16.36
N GLU A 44 5.08 -1.20 15.43
CA GLU A 44 6.49 -1.56 15.40
C GLU A 44 7.22 -1.07 16.66
N GLN A 45 7.02 0.19 17.05
CA GLN A 45 7.61 0.76 18.26
C GLN A 45 7.20 -0.02 19.51
N ALA A 46 5.91 -0.31 19.67
CA ALA A 46 5.40 -1.10 20.79
C ALA A 46 6.03 -2.51 20.86
N LEU A 47 6.19 -3.17 19.70
CA LEU A 47 6.84 -4.48 19.63
C LEU A 47 8.34 -4.41 19.93
N GLN A 48 9.04 -3.37 19.48
CA GLN A 48 10.45 -3.15 19.78
C GLN A 48 10.68 -2.86 21.27
N GLU A 49 9.80 -2.08 21.91
CA GLU A 49 9.85 -1.83 23.35
C GLU A 49 9.63 -3.11 24.15
N ARG A 50 8.60 -3.90 23.78
CA ARG A 50 8.33 -5.19 24.41
C ARG A 50 9.50 -6.16 24.25
N LEU A 51 10.10 -6.22 23.06
CA LEU A 51 11.28 -7.03 22.80
C LEU A 51 12.44 -6.66 23.73
N LYS A 52 12.77 -5.36 23.82
CA LYS A 52 13.84 -4.87 24.72
C LYS A 52 13.53 -5.18 26.19
N ALA A 53 12.28 -5.02 26.61
CA ALA A 53 11.87 -5.31 27.99
C ALA A 53 12.02 -6.81 28.31
N THR A 54 11.59 -7.70 27.42
CA THR A 54 11.74 -9.16 27.59
C THR A 54 13.21 -9.59 27.58
N GLU A 55 14.04 -9.02 26.71
CA GLU A 55 15.50 -9.28 26.69
C GLU A 55 16.18 -8.86 27.99
N ARG A 56 15.83 -7.69 28.55
CA ARG A 56 16.34 -7.23 29.85
C ARG A 56 15.98 -8.18 30.99
N LYS A 57 14.72 -8.62 31.07
CA LYS A 57 14.26 -9.58 32.10
C LYS A 57 15.02 -10.90 32.03
N ILE A 58 15.25 -11.41 30.82
CA ILE A 58 16.06 -12.62 30.60
C ILE A 58 17.49 -12.41 31.10
N GLN A 59 18.10 -11.26 30.77
CA GLN A 59 19.46 -10.94 31.16
C GLN A 59 19.60 -10.82 32.68
N GLU A 60 18.66 -10.16 33.35
CA GLU A 60 18.64 -10.00 34.81
C GLU A 60 18.53 -11.34 35.53
N LEU A 61 17.63 -12.22 35.08
CA LEU A 61 17.51 -13.58 35.63
C LEU A 61 18.78 -14.41 35.40
N GLN A 62 19.46 -14.22 34.27
CA GLN A 62 20.71 -14.92 33.98
C GLN A 62 21.90 -14.36 34.75
N SER A 63 21.97 -13.05 35.01
CA SER A 63 23.05 -12.44 35.80
C SER A 63 22.94 -12.80 37.29
N GLN A 64 21.73 -12.94 37.82
CA GLN A 64 21.51 -13.42 39.19
C GLN A 64 22.03 -14.85 39.41
N LYS A 65 22.07 -15.68 38.35
CA LYS A 65 22.68 -17.02 38.41
C LYS A 65 24.21 -16.99 38.55
N SER A 66 24.88 -15.99 37.97
CA SER A 66 26.35 -15.90 37.95
C SER A 66 26.98 -15.34 39.23
N ASP A 67 26.21 -14.61 40.06
CA ASP A 67 26.73 -13.88 41.24
C ASP A 67 26.91 -14.75 42.51
N GLY A 68 26.93 -16.08 42.36
CA GLY A 68 27.36 -17.01 43.40
C GLY A 68 26.44 -17.20 44.61
N SER A 69 25.35 -16.44 44.74
CA SER A 69 24.42 -16.50 45.89
C SER A 69 23.40 -17.65 45.81
N ASN A 70 23.25 -18.31 44.65
CA ASN A 70 22.54 -19.58 44.50
C ASN A 70 23.09 -20.31 43.26
N VAL A 71 23.89 -21.35 43.47
CA VAL A 71 24.52 -22.15 42.39
C VAL A 71 23.48 -22.86 41.49
N MET A 72 22.19 -22.85 41.87
CA MET A 72 21.06 -23.34 41.08
C MET A 72 19.90 -22.32 41.08
N MET A 73 19.35 -22.03 39.89
CA MET A 73 18.10 -21.24 39.76
C MET A 73 16.94 -21.99 40.44
N SER A 74 16.03 -21.28 41.09
CA SER A 74 14.82 -21.92 41.62
C SER A 74 13.97 -22.47 40.45
N PRO A 75 13.17 -23.53 40.67
CA PRO A 75 12.25 -24.04 39.65
C PRO A 75 11.35 -22.94 39.07
N GLU A 76 10.88 -22.02 39.92
CA GLU A 76 10.05 -20.87 39.55
C GLU A 76 10.80 -19.88 38.64
N GLN A 77 12.08 -19.59 38.94
CA GLN A 77 12.93 -18.73 38.10
C GLN A 77 13.20 -19.37 36.73
N GLN A 78 13.40 -20.69 36.69
CA GLN A 78 13.62 -21.44 35.46
C GLN A 78 12.36 -21.45 34.58
N GLU A 79 11.18 -21.57 35.20
CA GLU A 79 9.90 -21.47 34.50
C GLU A 79 9.66 -20.07 33.92
N ALA A 80 9.89 -19.02 34.72
CA ALA A 80 9.80 -17.63 34.26
C ALA A 80 10.75 -17.35 33.07
N LEU A 81 11.98 -17.87 33.13
CA LEU A 81 12.95 -17.76 32.03
C LEU A 81 12.44 -18.42 30.74
N ASN A 82 11.81 -19.60 30.85
CA ASN A 82 11.24 -20.30 29.71
C ASN A 82 10.03 -19.53 29.13
N GLN A 83 9.18 -18.96 29.98
CA GLN A 83 8.07 -18.10 29.56
C GLN A 83 8.58 -16.86 28.80
N PHE A 84 9.59 -16.15 29.33
CA PHE A 84 10.17 -14.99 28.65
C PHE A 84 10.85 -15.35 27.32
N ARG A 85 11.49 -16.52 27.22
CA ARG A 85 12.03 -17.01 25.95
C ARG A 85 10.93 -17.26 24.92
N GLY A 86 9.80 -17.82 25.36
CA GLY A 86 8.60 -17.97 24.52
C GLY A 86 8.06 -16.64 24.04
N GLU A 87 7.90 -15.68 24.96
CA GLU A 87 7.45 -14.32 24.65
C GLU A 87 8.40 -13.62 23.67
N LEU A 88 9.73 -13.78 23.82
CA LEU A 88 10.72 -13.22 22.92
C LEU A 88 10.54 -13.74 21.48
N ILE A 89 10.31 -15.04 21.32
CA ILE A 89 10.08 -15.65 20.00
C ILE A 89 8.79 -15.11 19.39
N GLN A 90 7.72 -14.99 20.20
CA GLN A 90 6.45 -14.45 19.76
C GLN A 90 6.58 -13.00 19.29
N VAL A 91 7.20 -12.13 20.09
CA VAL A 91 7.37 -10.71 19.76
C VAL A 91 8.24 -10.54 18.50
N ARG A 92 9.29 -11.35 18.33
CA ARG A 92 10.10 -11.36 17.09
C ARG A 92 9.29 -11.77 15.86
N LYS A 93 8.41 -12.77 16.00
CA LYS A 93 7.52 -13.21 14.93
C LYS A 93 6.51 -12.13 14.56
N GLU A 94 5.91 -11.48 15.55
CA GLU A 94 4.99 -10.36 15.37
C GLU A 94 5.69 -9.18 14.68
N LEU A 95 6.92 -8.83 15.11
CA LEU A 95 7.71 -7.77 14.49
C LEU A 95 8.02 -8.06 13.02
N ARG A 96 8.42 -9.30 12.70
CA ARG A 96 8.65 -9.74 11.31
C ARG A 96 7.35 -9.72 10.50
N GLY A 97 6.22 -10.06 11.11
CA GLY A 97 4.90 -9.99 10.50
C GLY A 97 4.53 -8.57 10.13
N VAL A 98 4.69 -7.61 11.05
CA VAL A 98 4.44 -6.18 10.84
C VAL A 98 5.32 -5.63 9.71
N GLN A 99 6.61 -5.98 9.68
CA GLN A 99 7.53 -5.58 8.60
C GLN A 99 7.14 -6.18 7.24
N HIS A 100 6.61 -7.41 7.21
CA HIS A 100 6.17 -8.06 5.97
C HIS A 100 4.82 -7.53 5.48
N GLU A 101 3.91 -7.20 6.39
CA GLU A 101 2.59 -6.66 6.09
C GLU A 101 2.67 -5.22 5.54
N LEU A 102 3.61 -4.41 6.05
CA LEU A 102 3.94 -3.10 5.50
C LEU A 102 4.29 -3.18 4.01
N ALA A 103 4.98 -4.25 3.59
CA ALA A 103 5.32 -4.46 2.18
C ALA A 103 4.13 -4.91 1.31
N LYS A 104 3.14 -5.62 1.87
CA LYS A 104 2.06 -6.27 1.10
C LYS A 104 0.78 -5.44 0.95
N ASN A 105 0.38 -4.67 1.96
CA ASN A 105 -0.92 -4.00 1.94
C ASN A 105 -1.01 -2.82 0.95
N ILE A 106 0.13 -2.32 0.45
CA ILE A 106 0.18 -1.19 -0.50
C ILE A 106 -0.09 -1.65 -1.95
N GLU A 107 0.39 -2.82 -2.34
CA GLU A 107 0.33 -3.28 -3.75
C GLU A 107 -1.09 -3.61 -4.22
N GLY A 108 -1.92 -4.20 -3.35
CA GLY A 108 -3.27 -4.65 -3.73
C GLY A 108 -4.24 -3.51 -4.02
N LEU A 109 -4.24 -2.48 -3.17
CA LEU A 109 -5.15 -1.35 -3.33
C LEU A 109 -4.75 -0.44 -4.49
N GLU A 110 -3.44 -0.24 -4.70
CA GLU A 110 -2.92 0.49 -5.84
C GLU A 110 -3.32 -0.18 -7.17
N SER A 111 -3.24 -1.51 -7.23
CA SER A 111 -3.63 -2.29 -8.41
C SER A 111 -5.14 -2.18 -8.71
N PHE A 112 -5.99 -2.29 -7.69
CA PHE A 112 -7.45 -2.20 -7.86
C PHE A 112 -7.90 -0.82 -8.36
N VAL A 113 -7.38 0.27 -7.75
CA VAL A 113 -7.70 1.64 -8.15
C VAL A 113 -7.24 1.91 -9.59
N LYS A 114 -6.07 1.42 -9.99
CA LYS A 114 -5.59 1.50 -11.37
C LYS A 114 -6.48 0.71 -12.33
N PHE A 115 -6.88 -0.51 -11.97
CA PHE A 115 -7.75 -1.35 -12.81
C PHE A 115 -9.10 -0.68 -13.10
N VAL A 116 -9.74 -0.09 -12.09
CA VAL A 116 -11.02 0.61 -12.26
C VAL A 116 -10.85 1.82 -13.19
N ASN A 117 -9.81 2.64 -12.99
CA ASN A 117 -9.67 3.87 -13.75
C ASN A 117 -9.13 3.66 -15.19
N ILE A 118 -8.26 2.67 -15.40
CA ILE A 118 -7.66 2.36 -16.72
C ILE A 118 -8.55 1.41 -17.54
N GLY A 119 -9.21 0.45 -16.90
CA GLY A 119 -10.05 -0.55 -17.56
C GLY A 119 -11.53 -0.18 -17.57
N LEU A 120 -12.12 -0.02 -16.38
CA LEU A 120 -13.58 0.10 -16.24
C LEU A 120 -14.12 1.43 -16.79
N VAL A 121 -13.47 2.55 -16.51
CA VAL A 121 -13.94 3.88 -16.95
C VAL A 121 -13.95 4.02 -18.49
N PRO A 122 -12.87 3.70 -19.24
CA PRO A 122 -12.91 3.74 -20.71
C PRO A 122 -13.92 2.76 -21.31
N LEU A 123 -14.08 1.57 -20.72
CA LEU A 123 -15.08 0.59 -21.14
C LEU A 123 -16.50 1.15 -21.05
N LEU A 124 -16.85 1.78 -19.92
CA LEU A 124 -18.18 2.39 -19.71
C LEU A 124 -18.45 3.51 -20.72
N ILE A 125 -17.45 4.34 -21.03
CA ILE A 125 -17.56 5.40 -22.04
C ILE A 125 -17.79 4.78 -23.43
N GLY A 126 -17.05 3.72 -23.78
CA GLY A 126 -17.21 3.00 -25.04
C GLY A 126 -18.61 2.41 -25.20
N VAL A 127 -19.10 1.72 -24.17
CA VAL A 127 -20.46 1.14 -24.14
C VAL A 127 -21.53 2.23 -24.29
N ALA A 128 -21.41 3.33 -23.56
CA ALA A 128 -22.33 4.45 -23.67
C ALA A 128 -22.33 5.07 -25.09
N GLY A 129 -21.15 5.23 -25.70
CA GLY A 129 -21.01 5.73 -27.06
C GLY A 129 -21.67 4.83 -28.11
N VAL A 130 -21.46 3.50 -28.00
CA VAL A 130 -22.11 2.51 -28.88
C VAL A 130 -23.62 2.54 -28.71
N TRP A 131 -24.11 2.61 -27.47
CA TRP A 131 -25.54 2.65 -27.17
C TRP A 131 -26.24 3.91 -27.75
N ILE A 132 -25.63 5.08 -27.59
CA ILE A 132 -26.14 6.35 -28.16
C ILE A 132 -26.16 6.26 -29.69
N SER A 133 -25.10 5.74 -30.31
CA SER A 133 -24.99 5.59 -31.76
C SER A 133 -26.07 4.65 -32.30
N ALA A 134 -26.30 3.51 -31.65
CA ALA A 134 -27.34 2.56 -32.02
C ALA A 134 -28.76 3.16 -31.90
N LYS A 135 -29.02 3.97 -30.87
CA LYS A 135 -30.30 4.69 -30.73
C LYS A 135 -30.51 5.75 -31.81
N ARG A 136 -29.47 6.49 -32.20
CA ARG A 136 -29.56 7.50 -33.27
C ARG A 136 -29.86 6.88 -34.63
N LEU A 137 -29.24 5.74 -34.94
CA LEU A 137 -29.48 5.01 -36.19
C LEU A 137 -30.93 4.49 -36.30
N ARG A 138 -31.49 4.00 -35.19
CA ARG A 138 -32.89 3.54 -35.11
C ARG A 138 -33.93 4.67 -35.14
N GLY A 139 -33.55 5.89 -34.75
CA GLY A 139 -34.41 7.07 -34.85
C GLY A 139 -34.55 7.62 -36.27
N ARG A 140 -33.54 7.41 -37.14
CA ARG A 140 -33.54 7.90 -38.53
C ARG A 140 -34.40 7.07 -39.48
N THR A 141 -34.69 5.81 -39.16
CA THR A 141 -35.52 4.92 -39.99
C THR A 141 -37.03 5.04 -39.73
N LYS A 142 -37.46 5.89 -38.77
CA LYS A 142 -38.89 6.13 -38.48
C LYS A 142 -39.45 7.42 -39.09
N ASN A 143 -38.63 8.25 -39.75
CA ASN A 143 -39.05 9.50 -40.42
C ASN A 143 -38.80 9.46 -41.94
N GLY A 144 -38.84 8.28 -42.56
CA GLY A 144 -38.78 8.09 -44.01
C GLY A 144 -40.09 7.58 -44.54
#